data_AF-A0A7X9L9W5-F1
#
_entry.id   AF-A0A7X9L9W5-F1
#
_cell.length_a   1.000
_cell.length_b   1.000
_cell.length_c   1.000
_cell.angle_alpha   90.00
_cell.angle_beta   90.00
_cell.angle_gamma   90.00
#
_symmetry.space_group_name_H-M   'P 1'
#
loop_
_entity.id
_entity.type
_entity.pdbx_description
1 polymer ?
#
loop_
_entity_poly.entity_id
_entity_poly.type
_entity_poly.pdbx_seq_one_letter_code
_entity_poly.pdbx_strand_id
1 'polypeptide(L)'
;MTDTRSAWGWGLASVHTSGQVLDTWFPDPQLGHASAGAPPKHLVAGQTTDQERGVRTETVLVEVDLDAPPADTPDAYLRLHLLSTRLVRPRELNLDGIFGVLPNVVWTSFGPCAVEGFEQVRAALKFSRGHLTVFGVDKFPRMVDYVVPSGVRVADADRVRLGAHLAAGTTVMHEGFVNFNAGTLGTSMVEGRISAGVIVGDGTDIGGGASIMGTLSGGGKEMVTIGERCLLGAESGLGISLGDDCTIEAG
;
A
#
# COMPACT_ATOMS: atom_id res chain seq x y z
N MET A 1 19.75 24.54 -10.73
CA MET A 1 18.43 24.24 -10.14
C MET A 1 18.39 22.74 -10.01
N THR A 2 18.35 22.22 -8.79
CA THR A 2 18.13 20.79 -8.55
C THR A 2 16.75 20.47 -9.07
N ASP A 3 16.65 19.57 -10.05
CA ASP A 3 15.38 19.14 -10.62
C ASP A 3 14.59 18.46 -9.49
N THR A 4 13.48 19.06 -9.06
CA THR A 4 12.66 18.52 -7.97
C THR A 4 12.09 17.19 -8.43
N ARG A 5 12.28 16.13 -7.64
CA ARG A 5 11.70 14.82 -7.94
C ARG A 5 10.21 14.83 -7.62
N SER A 6 9.40 15.31 -8.56
CA SER A 6 7.96 15.42 -8.38
C SER A 6 7.19 14.19 -8.88
N ALA A 7 5.98 14.04 -8.38
CA ALA A 7 4.97 13.13 -8.93
C ALA A 7 3.58 13.74 -8.77
N TRP A 8 2.63 13.29 -9.58
CA TRP A 8 1.26 13.79 -9.54
C TRP A 8 0.24 12.74 -9.95
N GLY A 9 -1.03 13.02 -9.70
CA GLY A 9 -2.12 12.19 -10.18
C GLY A 9 -3.48 12.85 -9.98
N TRP A 10 -4.37 12.63 -10.95
CA TRP A 10 -5.80 12.80 -10.72
C TRP A 10 -6.33 11.59 -9.97
N GLY A 11 -7.13 11.82 -8.93
CA GLY A 11 -7.69 10.76 -8.10
C GLY A 11 -9.11 11.03 -7.63
N LEU A 12 -9.67 10.05 -6.93
CA LEU A 12 -10.97 10.12 -6.25
C LEU A 12 -10.74 9.98 -4.74
N ALA A 13 -11.02 11.04 -4.00
CA ALA A 13 -10.88 11.07 -2.55
C ALA A 13 -12.23 10.79 -1.87
N SER A 14 -12.28 9.85 -0.93
CA SER A 14 -13.46 9.66 -0.07
C SER A 14 -13.36 10.57 1.15
N VAL A 15 -14.22 11.58 1.21
CA VAL A 15 -14.21 12.62 2.25
C VAL A 15 -15.44 12.47 3.14
N HIS A 16 -15.19 12.22 4.42
CA HIS A 16 -16.25 12.19 5.43
C HIS A 16 -16.81 13.61 5.68
N THR A 17 -18.05 13.71 6.15
CA THR A 17 -18.71 15.00 6.48
C THR A 17 -17.94 15.87 7.49
N SER A 18 -17.07 15.28 8.32
CA SER A 18 -16.15 16.03 9.20
C SER A 18 -15.00 16.74 8.47
N GLY A 19 -14.82 16.47 7.17
CA GLY A 19 -13.69 16.95 6.36
C GLY A 19 -12.49 16.00 6.35
N GLN A 20 -12.51 14.91 7.12
CA GLN A 20 -11.45 13.90 7.08
C GLN A 20 -11.49 13.13 5.76
N VAL A 21 -10.37 13.13 5.03
CA VAL A 21 -10.16 12.25 3.87
C VAL A 21 -9.82 10.86 4.38
N LEU A 22 -10.65 9.86 4.06
CA LEU A 22 -10.47 8.47 4.48
C LEU A 22 -9.49 7.72 3.58
N ASP A 23 -9.63 7.92 2.27
CA ASP A 23 -8.74 7.34 1.26
C ASP A 23 -8.67 8.22 0.00
N THR A 24 -7.75 7.90 -0.90
CA THR A 24 -7.72 8.48 -2.25
C THR A 24 -7.22 7.45 -3.25
N TRP A 25 -7.98 7.19 -4.30
CA TRP A 25 -7.61 6.28 -5.38
C TRP A 25 -7.06 7.05 -6.58
N PHE A 26 -5.85 6.68 -7.03
CA PHE A 26 -5.20 7.26 -8.20
C PHE A 26 -5.07 6.19 -9.31
N PRO A 27 -5.91 6.20 -10.35
CA PRO A 27 -5.86 5.19 -11.42
C PRO A 27 -4.61 5.28 -12.30
N ASP A 28 -4.04 6.48 -12.44
CA ASP A 28 -2.91 6.73 -13.35
C ASP A 28 -1.96 7.79 -12.75
N PRO A 29 -1.24 7.47 -11.66
CA PRO A 29 -0.23 8.36 -11.10
C PRO A 29 0.97 8.45 -12.05
N GLN A 30 1.66 9.59 -12.06
CA GLN A 30 2.73 9.91 -13.00
C GLN A 30 3.91 10.56 -12.27
N LEU A 31 5.13 10.33 -12.76
CA LEU A 31 6.32 11.08 -12.31
C LEU A 31 6.43 12.41 -13.05
N GLY A 32 7.07 13.39 -12.41
CA GLY A 32 7.23 14.76 -12.90
C GLY A 32 6.18 15.73 -12.35
N HIS A 33 6.04 16.88 -13.02
CA HIS A 33 5.08 17.93 -12.65
C HIS A 33 3.71 17.70 -13.29
N ALA A 34 2.65 18.17 -12.62
CA ALA A 34 1.31 18.07 -13.17
C ALA A 34 1.19 18.83 -14.49
N SER A 35 0.65 18.16 -15.49
CA SER A 35 0.21 18.85 -16.71
C SER A 35 -1.11 19.58 -16.44
N ALA A 36 -1.26 20.81 -16.92
CA ALA A 36 -2.44 21.67 -16.70
C ALA A 36 -3.68 21.20 -17.51
N GLY A 37 -4.04 19.93 -17.39
CA GLY A 37 -5.18 19.30 -18.05
C GLY A 37 -6.47 19.37 -17.22
N ALA A 38 -7.61 19.25 -17.89
CA ALA A 38 -8.89 19.04 -17.23
C ALA A 38 -8.94 17.67 -16.53
N PRO A 39 -9.74 17.50 -15.46
CA PRO A 39 -9.90 16.21 -14.79
C PRO A 39 -10.38 15.12 -15.77
N PRO A 40 -9.87 13.89 -15.67
CA PRO A 40 -10.35 12.76 -16.46
C PRO A 40 -11.86 12.55 -16.29
N LYS A 41 -12.58 12.42 -17.41
CA LYS A 41 -14.06 12.32 -17.43
C LYS A 41 -14.60 11.20 -16.55
N HIS A 42 -13.89 10.06 -16.48
CA HIS A 42 -14.32 8.92 -15.68
C HIS A 42 -14.22 9.19 -14.17
N LEU A 43 -13.25 10.01 -13.72
CA LEU A 43 -13.17 10.43 -12.32
C LEU A 43 -14.27 11.44 -12.00
N VAL A 44 -14.51 12.40 -12.89
CA VAL A 44 -15.61 13.36 -12.72
C VAL A 44 -16.95 12.62 -12.58
N ALA A 45 -17.18 11.57 -13.38
CA ALA A 45 -18.37 10.74 -13.34
C ALA A 45 -18.44 9.80 -12.12
N GLY A 46 -17.30 9.48 -11.49
CA GLY A 46 -17.19 8.63 -10.31
C GLY A 46 -17.46 9.36 -8.98
N GLN A 47 -17.69 10.67 -9.01
CA GLN A 47 -18.05 11.44 -7.82
C GLN A 47 -19.44 11.04 -7.32
N THR A 48 -19.56 10.76 -6.03
CA THR A 48 -20.80 10.28 -5.42
C THR A 48 -20.97 10.86 -4.02
N THR A 49 -22.18 10.74 -3.47
CA THR A 49 -22.45 11.01 -2.05
C THR A 49 -23.21 9.83 -1.47
N ASP A 50 -22.67 9.28 -0.39
CA ASP A 50 -23.27 8.20 0.39
C ASP A 50 -23.72 8.76 1.75
N GLN A 51 -25.03 8.96 1.90
CA GLN A 51 -25.61 9.61 3.07
C GLN A 51 -25.50 8.73 4.32
N GLU A 52 -25.66 7.42 4.18
CA GLU A 52 -25.58 6.46 5.29
C GLU A 52 -24.16 6.39 5.86
N ARG A 53 -23.14 6.49 5.00
CA ARG A 53 -21.75 6.59 5.46
C ARG A 53 -21.33 8.00 5.87
N GLY A 54 -22.08 9.02 5.46
CA GLY A 54 -21.65 10.41 5.60
C GLY A 54 -20.37 10.70 4.80
N VAL A 55 -20.22 10.09 3.62
CA VAL A 55 -19.01 10.19 2.78
C VAL A 55 -19.39 10.70 1.41
N ARG A 56 -18.63 11.66 0.89
CA ARG A 56 -18.66 12.05 -0.53
C ARG A 56 -17.36 11.61 -1.20
N THR A 57 -17.43 11.20 -2.46
CA THR A 57 -16.25 10.95 -3.29
C THR A 57 -16.08 12.14 -4.23
N GLU A 58 -14.92 12.78 -4.22
CA GLU A 58 -14.64 13.98 -5.03
C GLU A 58 -13.36 13.81 -5.86
N THR A 59 -13.33 14.42 -7.04
CA THR A 59 -12.15 14.40 -7.91
C THR A 59 -11.10 15.39 -7.42
N VAL A 60 -9.86 14.93 -7.26
CA VAL A 60 -8.73 15.74 -6.78
C VAL A 60 -7.54 15.62 -7.73
N LEU A 61 -6.77 16.70 -7.86
CA LEU A 61 -5.43 16.67 -8.46
C LEU A 61 -4.42 16.84 -7.33
N VAL A 62 -3.50 15.90 -7.21
CA VAL A 62 -2.44 15.94 -6.20
C VAL A 62 -1.10 15.96 -6.91
N GLU A 63 -0.21 16.85 -6.48
CA GLU A 63 1.19 16.91 -6.90
C GLU A 63 2.06 16.97 -5.64
N VAL A 64 3.14 16.19 -5.62
CA VAL A 64 4.01 16.01 -4.45
C VAL A 64 5.47 16.13 -4.83
N ASP A 65 6.29 16.61 -3.88
CA ASP A 65 7.73 16.46 -3.89
C ASP A 65 8.08 15.15 -3.17
N LEU A 66 8.72 14.21 -3.88
CA LEU A 66 9.04 12.88 -3.36
C LEU A 66 10.09 12.89 -2.25
N ASP A 67 10.88 13.96 -2.12
CA ASP A 67 11.90 14.09 -1.09
C ASP A 67 11.34 14.73 0.21
N ALA A 68 10.21 15.44 0.12
CA ALA A 68 9.48 15.97 1.28
C ALA A 68 8.62 14.88 1.94
N PRO A 69 8.39 14.94 3.27
CA PRO A 69 7.45 14.03 3.94
C PRO A 69 6.01 14.27 3.44
N PRO A 70 5.14 13.24 3.47
CA PRO A 70 3.75 13.40 3.05
C PRO A 70 3.03 14.48 3.87
N ALA A 71 2.39 15.44 3.19
CA ALA A 71 1.75 16.57 3.83
C ALA A 71 0.36 16.24 4.40
N ASP A 72 -0.38 15.36 3.72
CA ASP A 72 -1.76 15.00 4.05
C ASP A 72 -2.13 13.59 3.55
N THR A 73 -3.40 13.20 3.71
CA THR A 73 -3.88 11.88 3.28
C THR A 73 -3.76 11.68 1.76
N PRO A 74 -4.28 12.55 0.87
CA PRO A 74 -4.10 12.36 -0.57
C PRO A 74 -2.64 12.24 -1.03
N ASP A 75 -1.71 13.04 -0.46
CA ASP A 75 -0.27 12.92 -0.70
C ASP A 75 0.24 11.50 -0.32
N ALA A 76 -0.05 11.05 0.90
CA ALA A 76 0.37 9.73 1.36
C ALA A 76 -0.16 8.61 0.45
N TYR A 77 -1.43 8.67 0.05
CA TYR A 77 -2.01 7.71 -0.89
C TYR A 77 -1.32 7.75 -2.26
N LEU A 78 -0.99 8.92 -2.80
CA LEU A 78 -0.26 9.02 -4.06
C LEU A 78 1.09 8.31 -3.98
N ARG A 79 1.86 8.51 -2.90
CA ARG A 79 3.14 7.81 -2.69
C ARG A 79 3.00 6.30 -2.62
N LEU A 80 1.97 5.80 -1.93
CA LEU A 80 1.71 4.36 -1.85
C LEU A 80 1.27 3.78 -3.21
N HIS A 81 0.56 4.55 -4.03
CA HIS A 81 0.26 4.16 -5.41
C HIS A 81 1.53 4.09 -6.25
N LEU A 82 2.43 5.08 -6.18
CA LEU A 82 3.69 5.08 -6.93
C LEU A 82 4.55 3.84 -6.65
N LEU A 83 4.56 3.36 -5.40
CA LEU A 83 5.21 2.10 -5.03
C LEU A 83 4.50 0.89 -5.66
N SER A 84 3.18 0.83 -5.54
CA SER A 84 2.38 -0.33 -5.96
C SER A 84 2.21 -0.45 -7.48
N THR A 85 2.25 0.67 -8.20
CA THR A 85 2.31 0.72 -9.67
C THR A 85 3.72 0.47 -10.21
N ARG A 86 4.72 0.36 -9.33
CA ARG A 86 6.14 0.17 -9.64
C ARG A 86 6.78 1.36 -10.38
N LEU A 87 6.22 2.55 -10.24
CA LEU A 87 6.83 3.79 -10.74
C LEU A 87 8.03 4.21 -9.89
N VAL A 88 8.01 3.88 -8.60
CA VAL A 88 9.10 4.15 -7.64
C VAL A 88 9.41 2.86 -6.88
N ARG A 89 10.69 2.58 -6.63
CA ARG A 89 11.08 1.40 -5.84
C ARG A 89 10.99 1.70 -4.34
N PRO A 90 10.90 0.66 -3.48
CA PRO A 90 11.01 0.85 -2.05
C PRO A 90 12.26 1.68 -1.66
N ARG A 91 12.11 2.55 -0.65
CA ARG A 91 13.13 3.47 -0.12
C ARG A 91 13.56 4.60 -1.06
N GLU A 92 12.92 4.75 -2.22
CA GLU A 92 13.19 5.84 -3.16
C GLU A 92 12.19 7.01 -3.04
N LEU A 93 11.28 7.02 -2.07
CA LEU A 93 10.47 8.20 -1.75
C LEU A 93 10.32 8.37 -0.24
N ASN A 94 10.11 9.61 0.21
CA ASN A 94 9.98 9.93 1.62
C ASN A 94 8.57 9.57 2.14
N LEU A 95 8.51 8.78 3.20
CA LEU A 95 7.29 8.38 3.92
C LEU A 95 7.38 8.68 5.42
N ASP A 96 8.30 9.56 5.83
CA ASP A 96 8.47 9.93 7.23
C ASP A 96 7.17 10.53 7.77
N GLY A 97 6.70 10.01 8.89
CA GLY A 97 5.46 10.46 9.51
C GLY A 97 4.17 9.99 8.82
N ILE A 98 4.22 9.07 7.84
CA ILE A 98 3.03 8.60 7.11
C ILE A 98 1.89 8.12 8.03
N PHE A 99 2.21 7.47 9.16
CA PHE A 99 1.20 7.03 10.13
C PHE A 99 0.44 8.19 10.80
N GLY A 100 1.06 9.37 10.88
CA GLY A 100 0.45 10.58 11.43
C GLY A 100 -0.55 11.23 10.50
N VAL A 101 -0.35 11.10 9.18
CA VAL A 101 -1.26 11.68 8.17
C VAL A 101 -2.41 10.74 7.79
N LEU A 102 -2.17 9.42 7.73
CA LEU A 102 -3.21 8.45 7.38
C LEU A 102 -4.21 8.28 8.54
N PRO A 103 -5.54 8.44 8.34
CA PRO A 103 -6.53 8.16 9.37
C PRO A 103 -6.70 6.65 9.57
N ASN A 104 -7.15 6.24 10.76
CA ASN A 104 -7.62 4.87 10.94
C ASN A 104 -9.02 4.75 10.30
N VAL A 105 -9.23 3.75 9.44
CA VAL A 105 -10.45 3.60 8.63
C VAL A 105 -11.07 2.24 8.88
N VAL A 106 -12.40 2.17 8.86
CA VAL A 106 -13.13 0.89 8.79
C VAL A 106 -13.35 0.53 7.32
N TRP A 107 -12.64 -0.48 6.84
CA TRP A 107 -12.70 -0.94 5.45
C TRP A 107 -13.85 -1.92 5.28
N THR A 108 -14.86 -1.56 4.50
CA THR A 108 -16.09 -2.35 4.38
C THR A 108 -16.43 -2.74 2.94
N SER A 109 -17.35 -3.68 2.80
CA SER A 109 -17.97 -4.02 1.51
C SER A 109 -18.72 -2.87 0.83
N PHE A 110 -18.95 -1.75 1.53
CA PHE A 110 -19.55 -0.52 1.00
C PHE A 110 -18.54 0.63 0.86
N GLY A 111 -17.24 0.35 0.96
CA GLY A 111 -16.16 1.34 0.91
C GLY A 111 -15.67 1.79 2.30
N PRO A 112 -14.80 2.82 2.34
CA PRO A 112 -14.22 3.31 3.59
C PRO A 112 -15.28 4.02 4.45
N CYS A 113 -15.22 3.79 5.76
CA CYS A 113 -16.03 4.48 6.76
C CYS A 113 -15.14 5.06 7.87
N ALA A 114 -15.55 6.19 8.43
CA ALA A 114 -14.95 6.71 9.66
C ALA A 114 -15.14 5.73 10.83
N VAL A 115 -14.17 5.68 11.74
CA VAL A 115 -14.26 4.87 12.96
C VAL A 115 -15.29 5.43 13.93
N GLU A 116 -15.31 6.75 14.09
CA GLU A 116 -16.28 7.44 14.95
C GLU A 116 -17.70 7.30 14.38
N GLY A 117 -18.65 6.89 15.22
CA GLY A 117 -20.04 6.69 14.81
C GLY A 117 -20.29 5.47 13.92
N PHE A 118 -19.30 4.58 13.74
CA PHE A 118 -19.42 3.47 12.79
C PHE A 118 -20.58 2.50 13.11
N GLU A 119 -20.94 2.28 14.37
CA GLU A 119 -22.03 1.35 14.70
C GLU A 119 -23.41 1.89 14.28
N GLN A 120 -23.60 3.21 14.25
CA GLN A 120 -24.79 3.83 13.67
C GLN A 120 -24.80 3.67 12.14
N VAL A 121 -23.65 3.90 11.49
CA VAL A 121 -23.46 3.66 10.05
C VAL A 121 -23.73 2.19 9.70
N ARG A 122 -23.20 1.25 10.51
CA ARG A 122 -23.43 -0.19 10.35
C ARG A 122 -24.90 -0.53 10.40
N ALA A 123 -25.64 -0.01 11.39
CA ALA A 123 -27.08 -0.25 11.50
C ALA A 123 -27.82 0.31 10.28
N ALA A 124 -27.54 1.56 9.89
CA ALA A 124 -28.15 2.21 8.73
C ALA A 124 -27.91 1.42 7.44
N LEU A 125 -26.66 1.02 7.17
CA LEU A 125 -26.31 0.20 6.00
C LEU A 125 -26.96 -1.18 6.05
N LYS A 126 -27.03 -1.82 7.23
CA LYS A 126 -27.69 -3.13 7.38
C LYS A 126 -29.18 -3.08 7.07
N PHE A 127 -29.86 -2.03 7.52
CA PHE A 127 -31.29 -1.87 7.29
C PHE A 127 -31.62 -1.46 5.85
N SER A 128 -30.80 -0.63 5.24
CA SER A 128 -31.04 -0.09 3.89
C SER A 128 -30.52 -0.98 2.76
N ARG A 129 -29.37 -1.65 2.96
CA ARG A 129 -28.61 -2.34 1.90
C ARG A 129 -28.27 -3.80 2.22
N GLY A 130 -28.56 -4.28 3.42
CA GLY A 130 -28.41 -5.69 3.80
C GLY A 130 -27.03 -6.03 4.39
N HIS A 131 -26.43 -7.15 3.99
CA HIS A 131 -25.22 -7.64 4.65
C HIS A 131 -24.04 -6.66 4.48
N LEU A 132 -23.37 -6.35 5.59
CA LEU A 132 -22.15 -5.55 5.63
C LEU A 132 -21.03 -6.40 6.20
N THR A 133 -19.90 -6.43 5.49
CA THR A 133 -18.66 -7.04 5.94
C THR A 133 -17.64 -5.95 6.24
N VAL A 134 -16.91 -6.10 7.35
CA VAL A 134 -15.71 -5.30 7.66
C VAL A 134 -14.51 -6.18 7.32
N PHE A 135 -13.70 -5.75 6.37
CA PHE A 135 -12.47 -6.44 5.97
C PHE A 135 -11.33 -6.15 6.94
N GLY A 136 -11.28 -4.92 7.47
CA GLY A 136 -10.25 -4.52 8.43
C GLY A 136 -10.52 -3.15 9.04
N VAL A 137 -9.80 -2.85 10.11
CA VAL A 137 -9.75 -1.53 10.73
C VAL A 137 -8.29 -1.13 10.84
N ASP A 138 -7.82 -0.34 9.87
CA ASP A 138 -6.41 0.01 9.74
C ASP A 138 -6.24 1.32 8.95
N LYS A 139 -5.05 1.90 9.01
CA LYS A 139 -4.61 3.06 8.23
C LYS A 139 -4.22 2.71 6.79
N PHE A 140 -3.87 1.45 6.53
CA PHE A 140 -3.45 0.97 5.20
C PHE A 140 -4.50 0.00 4.66
N PRO A 141 -5.04 0.23 3.46
CA PRO A 141 -5.91 -0.73 2.81
C PRO A 141 -5.12 -1.83 2.09
N ARG A 142 -5.87 -2.78 1.50
CA ARG A 142 -5.31 -3.82 0.62
C ARG A 142 -4.88 -3.20 -0.71
N MET A 143 -3.73 -3.60 -1.22
CA MET A 143 -3.18 -3.06 -2.48
C MET A 143 -4.12 -3.28 -3.67
N VAL A 144 -4.69 -4.48 -3.78
CA VAL A 144 -5.48 -4.92 -4.94
C VAL A 144 -6.81 -4.17 -5.12
N ASP A 145 -7.28 -3.49 -4.08
CA ASP A 145 -8.48 -2.65 -4.15
C ASP A 145 -8.21 -1.34 -4.91
N TYR A 146 -6.94 -1.01 -5.12
CA TYR A 146 -6.49 0.22 -5.79
C TYR A 146 -5.74 -0.09 -7.09
N VAL A 147 -4.85 -1.09 -7.07
CA VAL A 147 -4.05 -1.50 -8.23
C VAL A 147 -3.69 -2.98 -8.18
N VAL A 148 -3.81 -3.64 -9.32
CA VAL A 148 -3.28 -4.98 -9.55
C VAL A 148 -2.13 -4.87 -10.55
N PRO A 149 -0.86 -4.90 -10.10
CA PRO A 149 0.28 -4.77 -11.01
C PRO A 149 0.35 -5.98 -11.95
N SER A 150 0.78 -5.75 -13.18
CA SER A 150 0.85 -6.82 -14.18
C SER A 150 1.92 -7.87 -13.83
N GLY A 151 1.62 -9.13 -14.16
CA GLY A 151 2.57 -10.24 -14.03
C GLY A 151 2.77 -10.75 -12.60
N VAL A 152 1.87 -10.42 -11.67
CA VAL A 152 1.93 -10.91 -10.28
C VAL A 152 0.77 -11.85 -9.97
N ARG A 153 0.95 -12.69 -8.95
CA ARG A 153 -0.14 -13.45 -8.32
C ARG A 153 -0.14 -13.18 -6.83
N VAL A 154 -1.34 -12.98 -6.27
CA VAL A 154 -1.55 -12.83 -4.82
C VAL A 154 -2.69 -13.77 -4.45
N ALA A 155 -2.38 -14.81 -3.68
CA ALA A 155 -3.35 -15.86 -3.35
C ALA A 155 -4.37 -15.40 -2.29
N ASP A 156 -3.90 -14.68 -1.27
CA ASP A 156 -4.72 -13.97 -0.30
C ASP A 156 -4.36 -12.49 -0.30
N ALA A 157 -5.25 -11.66 -0.85
CA ALA A 157 -4.99 -10.25 -1.04
C ALA A 157 -5.12 -9.41 0.22
N ASP A 158 -5.67 -9.97 1.32
CA ASP A 158 -5.71 -9.30 2.62
C ASP A 158 -4.30 -9.09 3.20
N ARG A 159 -3.30 -9.80 2.67
CA ARG A 159 -1.91 -9.82 3.17
C ARG A 159 -0.94 -8.93 2.40
N VAL A 160 -1.42 -8.16 1.44
CA VAL A 160 -0.60 -7.21 0.67
C VAL A 160 -1.16 -5.81 0.85
N ARG A 161 -0.45 -4.98 1.61
CA ARG A 161 -0.87 -3.59 1.85
C ARG A 161 -0.61 -2.71 0.63
N LEU A 162 -1.47 -1.71 0.43
CA LEU A 162 -1.16 -0.61 -0.49
C LEU A 162 0.19 0.01 -0.11
N GLY A 163 1.06 0.18 -1.09
CA GLY A 163 2.46 0.57 -0.92
C GLY A 163 3.46 -0.60 -1.01
N ALA A 164 3.00 -1.84 -1.11
CA ALA A 164 3.86 -2.97 -1.45
C ALA A 164 4.30 -2.88 -2.93
N HIS A 165 5.57 -3.18 -3.20
CA HIS A 165 6.13 -3.22 -4.55
C HIS A 165 6.36 -4.67 -4.97
N LEU A 166 5.55 -5.19 -5.90
CA LEU A 166 5.65 -6.57 -6.39
C LEU A 166 6.12 -6.58 -7.85
N ALA A 167 7.40 -6.90 -8.07
CA ALA A 167 7.94 -7.01 -9.43
C ALA A 167 7.27 -8.14 -10.23
N ALA A 168 7.29 -8.01 -11.56
CA ALA A 168 6.71 -9.02 -12.45
C ALA A 168 7.38 -10.39 -12.21
N GLY A 169 6.57 -11.46 -12.19
CA GLY A 169 7.00 -12.80 -11.81
C GLY A 169 6.77 -13.13 -10.34
N THR A 170 6.55 -12.12 -9.48
CA THR A 170 6.29 -12.36 -8.06
C THR A 170 4.99 -13.12 -7.82
N THR A 171 5.06 -14.13 -6.96
CA THR A 171 3.89 -14.83 -6.42
C THR A 171 3.88 -14.68 -4.90
N VAL A 172 2.83 -14.08 -4.36
CA VAL A 172 2.56 -14.06 -2.92
C VAL A 172 1.54 -15.16 -2.62
N MET A 173 1.96 -16.19 -1.89
CA MET A 173 1.09 -17.29 -1.46
C MET A 173 0.29 -16.91 -0.21
N HIS A 174 -0.63 -17.77 0.23
CA HIS A 174 -1.57 -17.47 1.32
C HIS A 174 -0.90 -17.08 2.65
N GLU A 175 0.28 -17.62 2.97
CA GLU A 175 1.03 -17.21 4.18
C GLU A 175 1.96 -16.01 3.93
N GLY A 176 2.20 -15.69 2.65
CA GLY A 176 2.96 -14.53 2.24
C GLY A 176 2.35 -13.24 2.76
N PHE A 177 3.18 -12.32 3.22
CA PHE A 177 2.75 -10.98 3.62
C PHE A 177 3.76 -9.96 3.12
N VAL A 178 3.27 -8.86 2.54
CA VAL A 178 4.13 -7.76 2.07
C VAL A 178 3.57 -6.44 2.57
N ASN A 179 4.40 -5.74 3.35
CA ASN A 179 4.04 -4.44 3.92
C ASN A 179 4.28 -3.29 2.92
N PHE A 180 3.93 -2.07 3.31
CA PHE A 180 4.23 -0.87 2.52
C PHE A 180 5.73 -0.58 2.47
N ASN A 181 6.17 0.11 1.41
CA ASN A 181 7.57 0.47 1.17
C ASN A 181 8.50 -0.76 1.23
N ALA A 182 8.01 -1.90 0.75
CA ALA A 182 8.69 -3.18 0.82
C ALA A 182 8.25 -4.07 -0.35
N GLY A 183 8.99 -5.14 -0.59
CA GLY A 183 8.62 -6.17 -1.55
C GLY A 183 9.79 -6.63 -2.40
N THR A 184 9.49 -6.96 -3.65
CA THR A 184 10.38 -7.70 -4.55
C THR A 184 10.82 -6.82 -5.72
N LEU A 185 12.08 -6.99 -6.13
CA LEU A 185 12.66 -6.30 -7.29
C LEU A 185 12.75 -7.20 -8.54
N GLY A 186 12.37 -8.47 -8.43
CA GLY A 186 12.32 -9.42 -9.53
C GLY A 186 11.30 -10.55 -9.31
N THR A 187 11.55 -11.69 -9.94
CA THR A 187 10.75 -12.91 -9.77
C THR A 187 11.05 -13.51 -8.40
N SER A 188 10.02 -13.72 -7.58
CA SER A 188 10.16 -14.28 -6.24
C SER A 188 8.94 -15.09 -5.85
N MET A 189 9.15 -16.20 -5.13
CA MET A 189 8.10 -16.85 -4.35
C MET A 189 8.06 -16.25 -2.94
N VAL A 190 6.91 -15.76 -2.51
CA VAL A 190 6.72 -15.13 -1.19
C VAL A 190 5.67 -15.89 -0.40
N GLU A 191 6.12 -16.72 0.51
CA GLU A 191 5.30 -17.53 1.43
C GLU A 191 5.52 -17.14 2.90
N GLY A 192 6.46 -16.23 3.16
CA GLY A 192 6.72 -15.63 4.46
C GLY A 192 6.42 -14.13 4.52
N ARG A 193 6.92 -13.46 5.57
CA ARG A 193 6.58 -12.07 5.91
C ARG A 193 7.71 -11.11 5.54
N ILE A 194 7.43 -10.19 4.63
CA ILE A 194 8.29 -9.07 4.23
C ILE A 194 7.85 -7.82 5.00
N SER A 195 8.62 -7.44 6.02
CA SER A 195 8.36 -6.25 6.84
C SER A 195 8.52 -4.94 6.06
N ALA A 196 7.96 -3.84 6.60
CA ALA A 196 8.08 -2.52 5.97
C ALA A 196 9.56 -2.12 5.80
N GLY A 197 9.88 -1.53 4.65
CA GLY A 197 11.24 -1.19 4.28
C GLY A 197 12.04 -2.35 3.67
N VAL A 198 11.66 -3.62 3.82
CA VAL A 198 12.47 -4.75 3.35
C VAL A 198 12.44 -4.88 1.82
N ILE A 199 13.61 -5.11 1.24
CA ILE A 199 13.78 -5.33 -0.21
C ILE A 199 14.27 -6.76 -0.44
N VAL A 200 13.64 -7.45 -1.40
CA VAL A 200 14.00 -8.81 -1.84
C VAL A 200 14.44 -8.78 -3.31
N GLY A 201 15.64 -9.29 -3.58
CA GLY A 201 16.23 -9.36 -4.92
C GLY A 201 15.60 -10.42 -5.82
N ASP A 202 16.03 -10.42 -7.08
CA ASP A 202 15.53 -11.33 -8.12
C ASP A 202 15.90 -12.80 -7.83
N GLY A 203 14.97 -13.70 -8.14
CA GLY A 203 15.15 -15.15 -7.93
C GLY A 203 15.18 -15.59 -6.47
N THR A 204 14.91 -14.69 -5.52
CA THR A 204 14.90 -15.03 -4.09
C THR A 204 13.54 -15.56 -3.65
N ASP A 205 13.55 -16.68 -2.94
CA ASP A 205 12.36 -17.34 -2.39
C ASP A 205 12.29 -17.22 -0.88
N ILE A 206 11.13 -16.78 -0.39
CA ILE A 206 10.82 -16.62 1.03
C ILE A 206 9.87 -17.75 1.44
N GLY A 207 10.41 -18.79 2.06
CA GLY A 207 9.67 -19.99 2.43
C GLY A 207 8.52 -19.74 3.42
N GLY A 208 7.60 -20.71 3.48
CA GLY A 208 6.35 -20.64 4.25
C GLY A 208 6.59 -20.21 5.70
N GLY A 209 5.95 -19.12 6.12
CA GLY A 209 6.02 -18.63 7.50
C GLY A 209 7.36 -17.99 7.90
N ALA A 210 8.34 -17.92 7.00
CA ALA A 210 9.61 -17.25 7.26
C ALA A 210 9.40 -15.78 7.69
N SER A 211 10.27 -15.28 8.56
CA SER A 211 10.17 -13.96 9.16
C SER A 211 11.35 -13.09 8.75
N ILE A 212 11.11 -12.00 8.03
CA ILE A 212 12.14 -10.99 7.77
C ILE A 212 11.89 -9.80 8.69
N MET A 213 12.83 -9.56 9.60
CA MET A 213 12.72 -8.54 10.62
C MET A 213 12.67 -7.14 10.00
N GLY A 214 11.63 -6.39 10.36
CA GLY A 214 11.63 -4.94 10.19
C GLY A 214 12.46 -4.27 11.28
N THR A 215 12.77 -2.99 11.08
CA THR A 215 13.60 -2.15 11.97
C THR A 215 13.19 -2.24 13.45
N LEU A 216 11.89 -2.43 13.73
CA LEU A 216 11.33 -2.46 15.08
C LEU A 216 11.62 -3.74 15.88
N SER A 217 12.05 -4.83 15.23
CA SER A 217 12.16 -6.13 15.90
C SER A 217 13.57 -6.46 16.43
N GLY A 218 14.60 -5.74 15.99
CA GLY A 218 16.01 -6.07 16.30
C GLY A 218 16.84 -4.95 16.95
N GLY A 219 16.23 -3.81 17.29
CA GLY A 219 16.94 -2.67 17.89
C GLY A 219 17.90 -1.92 16.95
N GLY A 220 18.06 -2.38 15.71
CA GLY A 220 18.85 -1.71 14.67
C GLY A 220 18.05 -0.64 13.94
N LYS A 221 18.74 0.40 13.44
CA LYS A 221 18.15 1.44 12.59
C LYS A 221 18.16 1.07 11.10
N GLU A 222 18.93 0.06 10.72
CA GLU A 222 19.09 -0.33 9.32
C GLU A 222 17.96 -1.24 8.85
N MET A 223 17.54 -1.05 7.60
CA MET A 223 16.49 -1.84 6.97
C MET A 223 17.10 -3.02 6.21
N VAL A 224 16.59 -4.23 6.44
CA VAL A 224 17.10 -5.47 5.84
C VAL A 224 16.93 -5.46 4.31
N THR A 225 17.98 -5.82 3.60
CA THR A 225 17.96 -6.12 2.16
C THR A 225 18.40 -7.57 1.97
N ILE A 226 17.68 -8.31 1.13
CA ILE A 226 18.07 -9.66 0.69
C ILE A 226 18.45 -9.56 -0.78
N GLY A 227 19.64 -10.04 -1.12
CA GLY A 227 20.14 -10.07 -2.50
C GLY A 227 19.37 -11.04 -3.40
N GLU A 228 20.02 -11.42 -4.49
CA GLU A 228 19.46 -12.29 -5.51
C GLU A 228 19.67 -13.77 -5.18
N ARG A 229 18.80 -14.63 -5.71
CA ARG A 229 18.90 -16.11 -5.63
C ARG A 229 19.07 -16.65 -4.21
N CYS A 230 18.53 -15.95 -3.21
CA CYS A 230 18.53 -16.42 -1.84
C CYS A 230 17.37 -17.41 -1.60
N LEU A 231 17.52 -18.26 -0.60
CA LEU A 231 16.46 -19.14 -0.13
C LEU A 231 16.33 -19.01 1.38
N LEU A 232 15.18 -18.53 1.85
CA LEU A 232 14.80 -18.60 3.26
C LEU A 232 13.95 -19.85 3.46
N GLY A 233 14.45 -20.81 4.23
CA GLY A 233 13.69 -22.00 4.60
C GLY A 233 12.39 -21.65 5.32
N ALA A 234 11.43 -22.57 5.30
CA ALA A 234 10.17 -22.41 6.01
C ALA A 234 10.39 -22.16 7.51
N GLU A 235 9.57 -21.28 8.10
CA GLU A 235 9.63 -20.86 9.51
C GLU A 235 10.97 -20.27 9.97
N SER A 236 11.89 -19.97 9.05
CA SER A 236 13.17 -19.35 9.36
C SER A 236 13.02 -17.89 9.79
N GLY A 237 14.03 -17.35 10.46
CA GLY A 237 14.10 -15.95 10.86
C GLY A 237 15.34 -15.23 10.30
N LEU A 238 15.15 -14.03 9.75
CA LEU A 238 16.24 -13.18 9.26
C LEU A 238 16.23 -11.80 9.92
N GLY A 239 17.31 -11.52 10.66
CA GLY A 239 17.56 -10.24 11.35
C GLY A 239 18.66 -9.36 10.75
N ILE A 240 19.31 -9.81 9.68
CA ILE A 240 20.43 -9.12 9.02
C ILE A 240 20.22 -9.10 7.51
N SER A 241 20.89 -8.18 6.81
CA SER A 241 20.92 -8.21 5.35
C SER A 241 21.72 -9.40 4.84
N LEU A 242 21.29 -9.94 3.70
CA LEU A 242 22.02 -10.99 2.96
C LEU A 242 22.50 -10.40 1.64
N GLY A 243 23.68 -10.85 1.21
CA GLY A 243 24.12 -10.67 -0.19
C GLY A 243 23.37 -11.64 -1.10
N ASP A 244 23.99 -12.00 -2.21
CA ASP A 244 23.42 -12.96 -3.15
C ASP A 244 23.72 -14.41 -2.75
N ASP A 245 22.95 -15.35 -3.30
CA ASP A 245 23.19 -16.80 -3.22
C ASP A 245 23.30 -17.35 -1.79
N CYS A 246 22.62 -16.70 -0.84
CA CYS A 246 22.57 -17.12 0.56
C CYS A 246 21.41 -18.08 0.82
N THR A 247 21.59 -19.00 1.78
CA THR A 247 20.53 -19.91 2.23
C THR A 247 20.42 -19.89 3.74
N ILE A 248 19.20 -19.81 4.26
CA ILE A 248 18.88 -20.04 5.66
C ILE A 248 18.08 -21.33 5.74
N GLU A 249 18.54 -22.26 6.58
CA GLU A 249 17.83 -23.52 6.82
C GLU A 249 16.44 -23.25 7.42
N ALA A 250 15.52 -24.21 7.26
CA ALA A 250 14.20 -24.12 7.89
C ALA A 250 14.29 -24.21 9.42
N GLY A 251 13.43 -23.46 10.12
CA GLY A 251 13.40 -23.32 11.58
C GLY A 251 14.34 -22.26 12.15
#